data_AF-A0A0F8ZB02-F1
#
_entry.id   AF-A0A0F8ZB02-F1
#
_cell.length_a   1.000
_cell.length_b   1.000
_cell.length_c   1.000
_cell.angle_alpha   90.00
_cell.angle_beta   90.00
_cell.angle_gamma   90.00
#
_symmetry.space_group_name_H-M   'P 1'
#
loop_
_entity.id
_entity.type
_entity.pdbx_description
1 polymer ?
#
loop_
_entity_poly.entity_id
_entity_poly.type
_entity_poly.pdbx_seq_one_letter_code
_entity_poly.pdbx_strand_id
1 'polypeptide(L)'
;MLVRGAFNHFLRPGLRKDFRDEYQGFTEEYSRFLRTGTQDRAEVEAVAISGLPRMVTRGEVEPVTFLDPIMSDKVTFIDDEYALGFAVSKRMMEDDLYGKANQNAKWLGRSARLTQEYRAAALLDDAFAGT
;
A
#
# COMPACT_ATOMS: atom_id res chain seq x y z
N MET A 1 14.39 31.90 4.65
CA MET A 1 14.01 31.62 3.25
C MET A 1 14.61 30.29 2.85
N LEU A 2 13.83 29.19 2.92
CA LEU A 2 14.28 27.86 2.46
C LEU A 2 14.31 27.87 0.93
N VAL A 3 15.49 28.09 0.36
CA VAL A 3 15.71 28.08 -1.09
C VAL A 3 15.42 26.67 -1.62
N ARG A 4 14.29 26.51 -2.30
CA ARG A 4 13.88 25.27 -3.00
C ARG A 4 14.63 25.06 -4.34
N GLY A 5 15.54 25.96 -4.71
CA GLY A 5 16.16 26.02 -6.05
C GLY A 5 17.43 25.19 -6.26
N ALA A 6 18.09 24.68 -5.22
CA ALA A 6 19.38 23.98 -5.36
C ALA A 6 19.31 22.44 -5.25
N PHE A 7 18.13 21.85 -5.03
CA PHE A 7 17.98 20.41 -4.73
C PHE A 7 18.37 19.47 -5.88
N ASN A 8 18.48 19.94 -7.12
CA ASN A 8 18.82 19.09 -8.27
C ASN A 8 20.26 18.57 -8.28
N HIS A 9 21.21 19.25 -7.62
CA HIS A 9 22.57 18.72 -7.46
C HIS A 9 22.77 17.91 -6.16
N PHE A 10 21.92 18.11 -5.15
CA PHE A 10 21.99 17.38 -3.88
C PHE A 10 21.25 16.03 -3.92
N LEU A 11 20.32 15.84 -4.85
CA LEU A 11 19.77 14.53 -5.17
C LEU A 11 20.74 13.77 -6.07
N ARG A 12 21.82 13.25 -5.46
CA ARG A 12 22.75 12.33 -6.14
C ARG A 12 21.91 11.28 -6.89
N PRO A 13 22.16 11.01 -8.18
CA PRO A 13 21.49 9.92 -8.89
C PRO A 13 21.58 8.58 -8.12
N GLY A 14 22.69 8.36 -7.40
CA GLY A 14 22.88 7.21 -6.51
C GLY A 14 21.89 7.14 -5.34
N LEU A 15 21.51 8.27 -4.73
CA LEU A 15 20.60 8.29 -3.58
C LEU A 15 19.17 7.89 -3.97
N ARG A 16 18.71 8.39 -5.13
CA ARG A 16 17.42 8.01 -5.72
C ARG A 16 17.42 6.55 -6.18
N LYS A 17 18.55 6.09 -6.72
CA LYS A 17 18.73 4.69 -7.14
C LYS A 17 18.72 3.75 -5.93
N ASP A 18 19.51 4.03 -4.90
CA ASP A 18 19.57 3.24 -3.66
C ASP A 18 18.20 3.13 -2.98
N PHE A 19 17.43 4.23 -2.94
CA PHE A 19 16.05 4.20 -2.45
C PHE A 19 15.17 3.27 -3.29
N ARG A 20 15.21 3.41 -4.63
CA ARG A 20 14.38 2.62 -5.54
C ARG A 20 14.75 1.14 -5.51
N ASP A 21 16.04 0.83 -5.54
CA ASP A 21 16.57 -0.52 -5.51
C ASP A 21 16.17 -1.23 -4.21
N GLU A 22 16.24 -0.54 -3.07
CA GLU A 22 15.80 -1.11 -1.79
C GLU A 22 14.27 -1.22 -1.71
N TYR A 23 13.52 -0.23 -2.23
CA TYR A 23 12.05 -0.28 -2.27
C TYR A 23 11.53 -1.44 -3.12
N GLN A 24 12.17 -1.71 -4.26
CA GLN A 24 11.81 -2.79 -5.19
C GLN A 24 12.43 -4.15 -4.82
N GLY A 25 13.48 -4.16 -3.99
CA GLY A 25 14.22 -5.38 -3.62
C GLY A 25 13.42 -6.35 -2.75
N PHE A 26 12.41 -5.87 -2.03
CA PHE A 26 11.53 -6.72 -1.22
C PHE A 26 10.33 -7.21 -2.04
N THR A 27 10.18 -8.53 -2.12
CA THR A 27 9.02 -9.19 -2.73
C THR A 27 7.73 -8.70 -2.06
N GLU A 28 6.74 -8.35 -2.89
CA GLU A 28 5.39 -8.04 -2.40
C GLU A 28 4.69 -9.30 -1.94
N GLU A 29 4.11 -9.24 -0.75
CA GLU A 29 3.23 -10.29 -0.23
C GLU A 29 1.77 -9.87 -0.33
N TYR A 30 1.46 -8.56 -0.22
CA TYR A 30 0.09 -8.05 -0.35
C TYR A 30 -0.60 -8.40 -1.68
N SER A 31 0.14 -8.53 -2.78
CA SER A 31 -0.45 -8.83 -4.09
C SER A 31 -1.01 -10.26 -4.20
N ARG A 32 -0.72 -11.14 -3.22
CA ARG A 32 -1.27 -12.50 -3.17
C ARG A 32 -2.71 -12.54 -2.64
N PHE A 33 -3.11 -11.56 -1.84
CA PHE A 33 -4.42 -11.55 -1.18
C PHE A 33 -5.22 -10.26 -1.42
N LEU A 34 -4.60 -9.18 -1.87
CA LEU A 34 -5.27 -7.94 -2.27
C LEU A 34 -5.11 -7.67 -3.76
N ARG A 35 -6.19 -7.17 -4.36
CA ARG A 35 -6.15 -6.61 -5.71
C ARG A 35 -5.94 -5.10 -5.60
N THR A 36 -4.88 -4.62 -6.23
CA THR A 36 -4.61 -3.17 -6.31
C THR A 36 -5.52 -2.50 -7.34
N GLY A 37 -6.05 -1.33 -6.99
CA GLY A 37 -6.80 -0.46 -7.88
C GLY A 37 -6.37 1.00 -7.70
N THR A 38 -6.64 1.84 -8.70
CA THR A 38 -6.41 3.29 -8.65
C THR A 38 -7.76 4.00 -8.61
N GLN A 39 -7.86 5.06 -7.81
CA GLN A 39 -9.08 5.85 -7.67
C GLN A 39 -8.76 7.33 -7.91
N ASP A 40 -9.66 8.05 -8.58
CA ASP A 40 -9.55 9.50 -8.79
C ASP A 40 -10.41 10.31 -7.79
N ARG A 41 -11.27 9.62 -7.03
CA ARG A 41 -12.21 10.23 -6.07
C ARG A 41 -11.72 10.05 -4.65
N ALA A 42 -11.87 11.10 -3.84
CA ALA A 42 -11.48 11.11 -2.43
C ALA A 42 -12.31 10.16 -1.54
N GLU A 43 -13.53 9.83 -1.98
CA GLU A 43 -14.41 8.90 -1.28
C GLU A 43 -15.06 7.96 -2.29
N VAL A 44 -14.95 6.66 -2.04
CA VAL A 44 -15.58 5.62 -2.85
C VAL A 44 -16.49 4.79 -1.97
N GLU A 45 -17.76 4.79 -2.30
CA GLU A 45 -18.74 3.92 -1.67
C GLU A 45 -18.90 2.68 -2.55
N ALA A 46 -18.50 1.53 -2.02
CA ALA A 46 -18.81 0.24 -2.62
C ALA A 46 -20.07 -0.31 -1.96
N VAL A 47 -21.06 -0.60 -2.80
CA VAL A 47 -22.21 -1.41 -2.40
C VAL A 47 -21.89 -2.84 -2.78
N ALA A 48 -21.66 -3.69 -1.79
CA ALA A 48 -21.62 -5.12 -2.04
C ALA A 48 -23.06 -5.61 -2.26
N ILE A 49 -23.29 -6.39 -3.30
CA ILE A 49 -24.49 -7.20 -3.39
C ILE A 49 -24.16 -8.48 -2.63
N SER A 50 -24.90 -8.76 -1.55
CA SER A 50 -24.77 -10.04 -0.86
C SER A 50 -25.16 -11.12 -1.86
N GLY A 51 -24.17 -11.89 -2.30
CA GLY A 51 -24.33 -12.86 -3.37
C GLY A 51 -25.27 -14.00 -2.97
N LEU A 52 -25.75 -14.70 -4.00
CA LEU A 52 -26.50 -15.94 -3.83
C LEU A 52 -25.69 -16.93 -2.97
N PRO A 53 -26.33 -17.68 -2.06
CA PRO A 53 -25.65 -18.65 -1.23
C PRO A 53 -25.00 -19.75 -2.09
N ARG A 54 -24.08 -20.53 -1.48
CA ARG A 54 -23.45 -21.69 -2.14
C ARG A 54 -24.53 -22.58 -2.77
N MET A 55 -24.27 -23.04 -4.00
CA MET A 55 -25.17 -23.94 -4.69
C MET A 55 -25.38 -25.22 -3.87
N VAL A 56 -26.64 -25.54 -3.59
CA VAL A 56 -27.01 -26.78 -2.89
C VAL A 56 -27.00 -27.96 -3.86
N THR A 57 -26.67 -29.16 -3.37
CA THR A 57 -26.80 -30.37 -4.19
C THR A 57 -28.28 -30.68 -4.37
N ARG A 58 -28.73 -30.74 -5.62
CA ARG A 58 -30.12 -30.96 -6.01
C ARG A 58 -30.35 -32.45 -6.30
N GLY A 59 -31.44 -33.04 -5.80
CA GLY A 59 -31.90 -34.36 -6.26
C GLY A 59 -32.47 -34.30 -7.69
N GLU A 60 -32.50 -35.43 -8.42
CA GLU A 60 -32.92 -35.46 -9.84
C GLU A 60 -34.31 -34.85 -10.12
N VAL A 61 -35.20 -34.82 -9.14
CA VAL A 61 -36.61 -34.41 -9.28
C VAL A 61 -36.97 -33.12 -8.53
N GLU A 62 -36.04 -32.53 -7.77
CA GLU A 62 -36.36 -31.31 -7.00
C GLU A 62 -36.44 -30.06 -7.88
N PRO A 63 -37.26 -29.06 -7.58
CA PRO A 63 -37.28 -27.80 -8.32
C PRO A 63 -35.99 -26.98 -8.10
N VAL A 64 -35.60 -26.17 -9.08
CA VAL A 64 -34.47 -25.23 -8.95
C VAL A 64 -34.88 -24.11 -8.01
N THR A 65 -34.11 -23.88 -6.95
CA THR A 65 -34.32 -22.73 -6.06
C THR A 65 -33.77 -21.47 -6.71
N PHE A 66 -34.66 -20.53 -7.00
CA PHE A 66 -34.29 -19.17 -7.41
C PHE A 66 -34.29 -18.29 -6.17
N LEU A 67 -33.20 -17.58 -5.94
CA LEU A 67 -33.05 -16.59 -4.88
C LEU A 67 -32.80 -15.24 -5.54
N ASP A 68 -33.38 -14.19 -4.96
CA ASP A 68 -33.11 -12.82 -5.38
C ASP A 68 -31.89 -12.29 -4.62
N PRO A 69 -30.95 -11.61 -5.30
CA PRO A 69 -29.80 -10.99 -4.65
C PRO A 69 -30.26 -9.83 -3.76
N ILE A 70 -29.79 -9.80 -2.51
CA ILE A 70 -30.07 -8.72 -1.56
C ILE A 70 -28.90 -7.73 -1.58
N MET A 71 -29.21 -6.43 -1.62
CA MET A 71 -28.21 -5.37 -1.50
C MET A 71 -27.65 -5.37 -0.07
N SER A 72 -26.33 -5.56 0.06
CA SER A 72 -25.63 -5.56 1.35
C SER A 72 -25.31 -4.14 1.80
N ASP A 73 -24.72 -4.04 2.99
CA ASP A 73 -24.21 -2.80 3.58
C ASP A 73 -23.24 -2.05 2.66
N LYS A 74 -23.30 -0.73 2.79
CA LYS A 74 -22.46 0.22 2.07
C LYS A 74 -21.15 0.39 2.82
N VAL A 75 -20.04 0.13 2.15
CA VAL A 75 -18.70 0.37 2.71
C VAL A 75 -18.08 1.58 2.02
N THR A 76 -17.62 2.53 2.82
CA THR A 76 -16.92 3.71 2.35
C THR A 76 -15.41 3.53 2.54
N PHE A 77 -14.64 3.77 1.48
CA PHE A 77 -13.17 3.77 1.53
C PHE A 77 -12.62 5.20 1.44
N ILE A 78 -11.65 5.50 2.29
CA ILE A 78 -10.91 6.77 2.34
C ILE A 78 -9.42 6.42 2.29
N ASP A 79 -8.67 7.08 1.39
CA ASP A 79 -7.23 6.87 1.26
C ASP A 79 -6.44 7.66 2.30
N ASP A 80 -5.51 7.00 2.99
CA ASP A 80 -4.59 7.62 3.94
C ASP A 80 -3.25 7.99 3.26
N GLU A 81 -2.75 9.20 3.52
CA GLU A 81 -1.43 9.63 3.04
C GLU A 81 -0.33 9.37 4.08
N TYR A 82 0.75 8.70 3.66
CA TYR A 82 1.92 8.42 4.49
C TYR A 82 3.15 9.14 3.94
N ALA A 83 3.80 9.95 4.78
CA ALA A 83 5.01 10.69 4.42
C ALA A 83 6.13 10.48 5.43
N LEU A 84 7.35 10.23 4.93
CA LEU A 84 8.57 10.15 5.73
C LEU A 84 9.73 10.77 4.96
N GLY A 85 10.61 11.49 5.66
CA GLY A 85 11.78 12.12 5.08
C GLY A 85 12.92 12.25 6.08
N PHE A 86 14.14 12.45 5.57
CA PHE A 86 15.32 12.70 6.38
C PHE A 86 16.06 13.95 5.88
N ALA A 87 16.71 14.65 6.80
CA ALA A 87 17.54 15.81 6.49
C ALA A 87 19.00 15.40 6.38
N VAL A 88 19.73 15.99 5.43
CA VAL A 88 21.17 15.83 5.26
C VAL A 88 21.83 17.20 5.32
N SER A 89 22.90 17.33 6.11
CA SER A 89 23.66 18.58 6.15
C SER A 89 24.71 18.62 5.02
N LYS A 90 25.02 19.82 4.52
CA LYS A 90 26.01 20.00 3.44
C LYS A 90 27.40 19.53 3.84
N ARG A 91 27.83 19.80 5.09
CA ARG A 91 29.11 19.27 5.61
C ARG A 91 29.12 17.76 5.65
N MET A 92 27.99 17.15 6.05
CA MET A 92 27.88 15.69 6.08
C MET A 92 27.90 15.09 4.68
N MET A 93 27.49 15.82 3.64
CA MET A 93 27.59 15.38 2.25
C MET A 93 29.01 15.55 1.69
N GLU A 94 29.68 16.66 2.02
CA GLU A 94 31.06 16.93 1.60
C GLU A 94 32.07 16.02 2.33
N ASP A 95 31.74 15.58 3.55
CA ASP A 95 32.52 14.69 4.41
C ASP A 95 32.00 13.23 4.38
N ASP A 96 31.11 12.89 3.43
CA ASP A 96 30.53 11.55 3.30
C ASP A 96 31.49 10.56 2.63
N LEU A 97 32.69 10.40 3.22
CA LEU A 97 33.70 9.44 2.75
C LEU A 97 33.19 7.99 2.84
N TYR A 98 32.13 7.73 3.62
CA TYR A 98 31.63 6.39 3.94
C TYR A 98 30.16 6.13 3.55
N GLY A 99 29.52 6.99 2.75
CA GLY A 99 28.19 6.71 2.19
C GLY A 99 27.07 6.62 3.24
N LYS A 100 27.19 7.28 4.39
CA LYS A 100 26.14 7.32 5.43
C LYS A 100 24.86 7.95 4.91
N ALA A 101 24.97 8.94 4.01
CA ALA A 101 23.79 9.49 3.35
C ALA A 101 23.09 8.42 2.49
N ASN A 102 23.84 7.57 1.80
CA ASN A 102 23.30 6.47 0.99
C ASN A 102 22.60 5.41 1.84
N GLN A 103 23.14 5.11 3.03
CA GLN A 103 22.48 4.19 3.97
C GLN A 103 21.12 4.71 4.45
N ASN A 104 21.00 6.01 4.74
CA ASN A 104 19.73 6.61 5.15
C ASN A 104 18.66 6.53 4.05
N ALA A 105 19.05 6.66 2.78
CA ALA A 105 18.14 6.50 1.65
C ALA A 105 17.64 5.04 1.50
N LYS A 106 18.52 4.06 1.73
CA LYS A 106 18.11 2.64 1.77
C LYS A 106 17.13 2.38 2.91
N TRP A 107 17.44 2.85 4.11
CA TRP A 107 16.52 2.72 5.25
C TRP A 107 15.17 3.38 5.01
N LEU A 108 15.15 4.52 4.32
CA LEU A 108 13.90 5.16 3.89
C LEU A 108 13.12 4.27 2.91
N GLY A 109 13.78 3.70 1.90
CA GLY A 109 13.15 2.77 0.94
C GLY A 109 12.56 1.55 1.61
N ARG A 110 13.32 0.95 2.54
CA ARG A 110 12.88 -0.19 3.35
C ARG A 110 11.70 0.17 4.26
N SER A 111 11.74 1.33 4.92
CA SER A 111 10.64 1.78 5.77
C SER A 111 9.36 1.99 4.97
N ALA A 112 9.45 2.60 3.78
CA ALA A 112 8.29 2.81 2.92
C ALA A 112 7.64 1.49 2.51
N ARG A 113 8.46 0.51 2.12
CA ARG A 113 7.98 -0.82 1.74
C ARG A 113 7.37 -1.58 2.92
N LEU A 114 7.99 -1.51 4.09
CA LEU A 114 7.47 -2.14 5.31
C LEU A 114 6.13 -1.54 5.75
N THR A 115 5.96 -0.23 5.64
CA THR A 115 4.67 0.42 5.94
C THR A 115 3.56 -0.10 5.02
N GLN A 116 3.85 -0.28 3.73
CA GLN A 116 2.88 -0.80 2.76
C GLN A 116 2.42 -2.22 3.11
N GLU A 117 3.36 -3.12 3.41
CA GLU A 117 3.05 -4.51 3.80
C GLU A 117 2.32 -4.57 5.15
N TYR A 118 2.76 -3.77 6.14
CA TYR A 118 2.12 -3.73 7.45
C TYR A 118 0.66 -3.30 7.36
N ARG A 119 0.34 -2.27 6.55
CA ARG A 119 -1.03 -1.81 6.35
C ARG A 119 -1.89 -2.82 5.60
N ALA A 120 -1.33 -3.51 4.61
CA ALA A 120 -2.03 -4.60 3.95
C ALA A 120 -2.35 -5.77 4.88
N ALA A 121 -1.41 -6.15 5.76
CA ALA A 121 -1.62 -7.23 6.73
C ALA A 121 -2.63 -6.85 7.83
N ALA A 122 -2.62 -5.59 8.30
CA ALA A 122 -3.56 -5.11 9.31
C ALA A 122 -5.03 -5.27 8.89
N LEU A 123 -5.33 -5.13 7.59
CA LEU A 123 -6.68 -5.37 7.06
C LEU A 123 -7.14 -6.82 7.28
N LEU A 124 -6.23 -7.79 7.18
CA LEU A 124 -6.56 -9.19 7.45
C LEU A 124 -6.81 -9.40 8.94
N ASP A 125 -5.98 -8.83 9.82
CA ASP A 125 -6.16 -8.92 11.26
C ASP A 125 -7.51 -8.35 11.69
N ASP A 126 -7.90 -7.18 11.16
CA ASP A 126 -9.19 -6.56 11.42
C ASP A 126 -10.37 -7.41 10.90
N ALA A 127 -10.21 -8.08 9.76
CA ALA A 127 -11.23 -8.97 9.20
C ALA A 127 -11.50 -10.21 10.09
N PHE A 128 -10.50 -10.69 10.83
CA PHE A 128 -10.64 -11.85 11.73
C PHE A 128 -10.93 -11.46 13.19
N ALA A 129 -10.71 -10.19 13.58
CA ALA A 129 -10.93 -9.71 14.94
C ALA A 129 -12.41 -9.49 15.30
N GLY A 130 -13.31 -9.51 14.31
CA GLY A 130 -14.75 -9.78 14.47
C GLY A 130 -15.46 -9.05 15.61
N THR A 131 -15.96 -7.84 15.33
CA THR A 131 -17.15 -7.30 15.99
C THR A 131 -18.30 -7.26 15.01
#